data_AF-A0A7S3GE21-F1
#
_entry.id   AF-A0A7S3GE21-F1
#
_cell.length_a   1.000
_cell.length_b   1.000
_cell.length_c   1.000
_cell.angle_alpha   90.00
_cell.angle_beta   90.00
_cell.angle_gamma   90.00
#
_symmetry.space_group_name_H-M   'P 1'
#
loop_
_entity.id
_entity.type
_entity.pdbx_description
1 polymer ?
#
loop_
_entity_poly.entity_id
_entity_poly.type
_entity_poly.pdbx_seq_one_letter_code
_entity_poly.pdbx_strand_id
1 'polypeptide(L)'
;MNALHHAVKEKFRAAINAISDENPETLAVNDRERHSDDTALSTAIDNGLSNFVSDIVNDFSRIDFQLTFGNDRNTYLHLAVLSGQRRIVEILAGKGNLILRE
;
A
#
# COMPACT_ATOMS: atom_id res chain seq x y z
N MET A 1 5.17 11.24 11.35
CA MET A 1 5.57 11.02 9.93
C MET A 1 6.89 10.31 9.90
N ASN A 2 6.86 8.99 9.80
CA ASN A 2 8.08 8.17 9.77
C ASN A 2 8.82 8.32 8.42
N ALA A 3 10.08 7.87 8.39
CA ALA A 3 10.95 7.97 7.21
C ALA A 3 10.35 7.29 5.97
N LEU A 4 9.62 6.19 6.14
CA LEU A 4 8.97 5.46 5.05
C LEU A 4 7.81 6.25 4.43
N HIS A 5 6.96 6.89 5.25
CA HIS A 5 5.90 7.78 4.77
C HIS A 5 6.48 8.95 3.99
N HIS A 6 7.60 9.52 4.46
CA HIS A 6 8.25 10.61 3.75
C HIS A 6 8.84 10.14 2.42
N ALA A 7 9.52 8.99 2.41
CA ALA A 7 10.06 8.40 1.20
C ALA A 7 8.95 8.09 0.16
N VAL A 8 7.80 7.57 0.59
CA VAL A 8 6.65 7.33 -0.31
C VAL A 8 6.05 8.63 -0.82
N LYS A 9 5.84 9.62 0.05
CA LYS A 9 5.30 10.93 -0.33
C LYS A 9 6.17 11.62 -1.36
N GLU A 10 7.48 11.59 -1.16
CA GLU A 10 8.48 12.17 -2.06
C GLU A 10 8.82 11.27 -3.27
N LYS A 11 8.20 10.07 -3.34
CA LYS A 11 8.40 9.08 -4.42
C LYS A 11 9.85 8.60 -4.54
N PHE A 12 10.60 8.59 -3.43
CA PHE A 12 12.01 8.22 -3.36
C PHE A 12 12.19 6.69 -3.36
N ARG A 13 12.05 6.08 -4.54
CA ARG A 13 12.12 4.63 -4.77
C ARG A 13 13.26 3.93 -4.03
N ALA A 14 14.48 4.45 -4.13
CA ALA A 14 15.66 3.85 -3.51
C ALA A 14 15.56 3.82 -1.98
N ALA A 15 15.05 4.90 -1.36
CA ALA A 15 14.83 4.95 0.08
C ALA A 15 13.69 4.03 0.51
N ILE A 16 12.61 3.97 -0.29
CA ILE A 16 11.49 3.06 -0.02
C ILE A 16 11.99 1.61 -0.02
N ASN A 17 12.72 1.18 -1.05
CA ASN A 17 13.26 -0.17 -1.13
C ASN A 17 14.23 -0.44 0.04
N ALA A 18 15.19 0.44 0.30
CA ALA A 18 16.14 0.26 1.39
C ALA A 18 15.47 0.08 2.77
N ILE A 19 14.36 0.78 3.02
CA ILE A 19 13.62 0.67 4.29
C ILE A 19 12.71 -0.57 4.30
N SER A 20 12.09 -0.90 3.16
CA SER A 20 11.09 -1.97 3.05
C SER A 20 11.71 -3.36 2.92
N ASP A 21 12.91 -3.45 2.35
CA ASP A 21 13.61 -4.73 2.11
C ASP A 21 14.03 -5.39 3.42
N GLU A 22 14.33 -4.61 4.47
CA GLU A 22 14.66 -5.14 5.80
C GLU A 22 13.41 -5.60 6.58
N ASN A 23 12.30 -4.87 6.45
CA ASN A 23 11.03 -5.23 7.10
C ASN A 23 9.82 -4.69 6.31
N PRO A 24 9.21 -5.53 5.45
CA PRO A 24 8.11 -5.08 4.60
C PRO A 24 6.79 -4.83 5.35
N GLU A 25 6.62 -5.37 6.55
CA GLU A 25 5.42 -5.10 7.35
C GLU A 25 5.30 -3.61 7.72
N THR A 26 6.43 -2.88 7.72
CA THR A 26 6.46 -1.42 7.96
C THR A 26 5.64 -0.63 6.96
N LEU A 27 5.39 -1.17 5.75
CA LEU A 27 4.53 -0.55 4.74
C LEU A 27 3.06 -0.48 5.16
N ALA A 28 2.63 -1.38 6.05
CA ALA A 28 1.26 -1.48 6.56
C ALA A 28 1.11 -0.95 8.00
N VAL A 29 2.20 -0.46 8.62
CA VAL A 29 2.14 0.16 9.96
C VAL A 29 1.64 1.59 9.85
N ASN A 30 0.69 1.95 10.71
CA ASN A 30 0.15 3.31 10.78
C ASN A 30 1.15 4.32 11.36
N ASP A 31 1.06 5.56 10.91
CA ASP A 31 1.79 6.68 11.52
C ASP A 31 1.12 7.10 12.83
N ARG A 32 1.46 6.41 13.92
CA ARG A 32 0.90 6.67 15.27
C ARG A 32 1.04 8.11 15.75
N GLU A 33 1.96 8.89 15.19
CA GLU A 33 2.20 10.28 15.58
C GLU A 33 1.20 11.27 15.00
N ARG A 34 0.47 10.93 13.91
CA ARG A 34 -0.43 11.88 13.25
C ARG A 34 -1.91 11.71 13.58
N HIS A 35 -2.27 10.74 14.43
CA HIS A 35 -3.68 10.31 14.63
C HIS A 35 -4.41 9.97 13.31
N SER A 36 -3.66 9.81 12.21
CA SER A 36 -4.16 9.30 10.95
C SER A 36 -3.86 7.81 10.92
N ASP A 37 -4.86 7.01 10.57
CA ASP A 37 -4.67 5.57 10.30
C ASP A 37 -3.96 5.31 8.96
N ASP A 38 -3.29 6.33 8.43
CA ASP A 38 -2.52 6.26 7.19
C ASP A 38 -1.29 5.38 7.38
N THR A 39 -1.09 4.50 6.41
CA THR A 39 0.09 3.67 6.24
C THR A 39 0.89 4.19 5.05
N ALA A 40 2.14 3.75 4.94
CA ALA A 40 2.95 4.11 3.77
C ALA A 40 2.30 3.56 2.49
N LEU A 41 1.67 2.39 2.56
CA LEU A 41 0.92 1.80 1.44
C LEU A 41 -0.37 2.57 1.13
N SER A 42 -1.13 3.03 2.13
CA SER A 42 -2.33 3.86 1.87
C SER A 42 -1.94 5.18 1.19
N THR A 43 -0.84 5.80 1.64
CA THR A 43 -0.28 7.01 1.03
C THR A 43 0.12 6.76 -0.43
N ALA A 44 0.77 5.64 -0.73
CA ALA A 44 1.14 5.30 -2.10
C ALA A 44 -0.07 5.09 -3.02
N ILE A 45 -1.12 4.48 -2.48
CA ILE A 45 -2.37 4.25 -3.20
C ILE A 45 -3.06 5.58 -3.49
N ASP A 46 -3.23 6.41 -2.47
CA ASP A 46 -3.89 7.71 -2.62
C ASP A 46 -3.16 8.61 -3.64
N ASN A 47 -1.82 8.57 -3.65
CA ASN A 47 -0.97 9.29 -4.61
C ASN A 47 -0.89 8.64 -6.01
N GLY A 48 -1.53 7.50 -6.24
CA GLY A 48 -1.57 6.86 -7.56
C GLY A 48 -0.24 6.24 -7.99
N LEU A 49 0.60 5.80 -7.06
CA LEU A 49 1.91 5.21 -7.35
C LEU A 49 1.79 3.77 -7.89
N SER A 50 1.10 3.58 -9.01
CA SER A 50 0.72 2.25 -9.53
C SER A 50 1.90 1.32 -9.77
N ASN A 51 3.04 1.82 -10.23
CA ASN A 51 4.24 0.99 -10.42
C ASN A 51 4.84 0.56 -9.08
N PHE A 52 4.73 1.38 -8.05
CA PHE A 52 5.18 0.98 -6.71
C PHE A 52 4.23 -0.06 -6.12
N VAL A 53 2.92 0.18 -6.21
CA VAL A 53 1.92 -0.78 -5.74
C VAL A 53 2.02 -2.09 -6.52
N SER A 54 2.26 -2.06 -7.83
CA SER A 54 2.48 -3.27 -8.64
C SER A 54 3.70 -4.06 -8.15
N ASP A 55 4.83 -3.39 -7.92
CA ASP A 55 6.03 -4.05 -7.40
C ASP A 55 5.76 -4.63 -6.01
N ILE A 56 5.09 -3.89 -5.12
CA ILE A 56 4.72 -4.42 -3.80
C ILE A 56 3.86 -5.68 -3.96
N VAL A 57 2.82 -5.59 -4.78
CA VAL A 57 1.87 -6.66 -5.02
C VAL A 57 2.57 -7.88 -5.63
N ASN A 58 3.55 -7.71 -6.50
CA ASN A 58 4.26 -8.81 -7.14
C ASN A 58 5.38 -9.41 -6.27
N ASP A 59 6.14 -8.58 -5.55
CA ASP A 59 7.35 -9.01 -4.82
C ASP A 59 7.06 -9.37 -3.35
N PHE A 60 6.06 -8.75 -2.72
CA PHE A 60 5.77 -8.94 -1.30
C PHE A 60 4.54 -9.82 -1.11
N SER A 61 4.72 -11.14 -1.28
CA SER A 61 3.72 -12.17 -0.96
C SER A 61 3.29 -12.20 0.52
N ARG A 62 3.94 -11.40 1.37
CA ARG A 62 3.73 -11.35 2.83
C ARG A 62 2.89 -10.17 3.30
N ILE A 63 2.62 -9.18 2.46
CA ILE A 63 1.71 -8.08 2.83
C ILE A 63 0.29 -8.56 2.57
N ASP A 64 -0.48 -8.65 3.65
CA ASP A 64 -1.90 -8.94 3.56
C ASP A 64 -2.65 -7.68 3.12
N PHE A 65 -3.04 -7.64 1.84
CA PHE A 65 -3.81 -6.54 1.27
C PHE A 65 -5.29 -6.55 1.70
N GLN A 66 -5.74 -7.59 2.41
CA GLN A 66 -7.03 -7.60 3.08
C GLN A 66 -6.98 -6.93 4.45
N LEU A 67 -5.80 -6.52 4.94
CA LEU A 67 -5.70 -5.74 6.16
C LEU A 67 -6.57 -4.50 6.04
N THR A 68 -7.44 -4.38 7.03
CA THR A 68 -8.31 -3.24 7.19
C THR A 68 -7.55 -2.17 7.95
N PHE A 69 -7.46 -0.97 7.38
CA PHE A 69 -6.91 0.21 8.03
C PHE A 69 -8.02 1.24 8.23
N GLY A 70 -7.81 2.17 9.15
CA GLY A 70 -8.84 3.13 9.53
C GLY A 70 -9.88 2.58 10.49
N ASN A 71 -10.59 3.49 11.15
CA ASN A 71 -11.72 3.17 12.03
C ASN A 71 -12.89 2.47 11.32
N ASP A 72 -13.03 2.66 10.01
CA ASP A 72 -14.13 2.09 9.18
C ASP A 72 -13.80 0.71 8.59
N ARG A 73 -12.67 0.11 8.98
CA ARG A 73 -12.18 -1.17 8.46
C ARG A 73 -12.03 -1.17 6.93
N ASN A 74 -11.58 -0.07 6.35
CA ASN A 74 -11.37 0.05 4.92
C ASN A 74 -10.18 -0.81 4.47
N THR A 75 -10.31 -1.49 3.34
CA THR A 75 -9.18 -2.17 2.69
C THR A 75 -8.48 -1.25 1.70
N TYR A 76 -7.28 -1.62 1.27
CA TYR A 76 -6.56 -0.89 0.22
C TYR A 76 -7.35 -0.78 -1.09
N LEU A 77 -8.24 -1.74 -1.39
CA LEU A 77 -9.14 -1.68 -2.54
C LEU A 77 -10.23 -0.60 -2.37
N HIS A 78 -10.80 -0.44 -1.17
CA HIS A 78 -11.76 0.64 -0.89
C HIS A 78 -11.11 2.00 -1.16
N LEU A 79 -9.89 2.23 -0.65
CA LEU A 79 -9.17 3.47 -0.89
C LEU A 79 -8.88 3.70 -2.37
N ALA A 80 -8.40 2.69 -3.10
CA ALA A 80 -8.14 2.83 -4.52
C ALA A 80 -9.39 3.23 -5.32
N VAL A 81 -10.57 2.73 -4.92
CA VAL A 81 -11.86 3.11 -5.51
C VAL A 81 -12.23 4.54 -5.13
N LEU A 82 -12.16 4.91 -3.85
CA LEU A 82 -12.51 6.24 -3.36
C LEU A 82 -11.61 7.34 -3.95
N SER A 83 -10.31 7.08 -4.06
CA SER A 83 -9.32 8.01 -4.65
C SER A 83 -9.34 8.00 -6.19
N GLY A 84 -10.19 7.20 -6.85
CA GLY A 84 -10.32 7.16 -8.31
C GLY A 84 -9.13 6.52 -9.04
N GLN A 85 -8.33 5.72 -8.35
CA GLN A 85 -7.05 5.18 -8.83
C GLN A 85 -7.24 3.90 -9.64
N ARG A 86 -7.87 4.03 -10.84
CA ARG A 86 -8.25 2.89 -11.71
C ARG A 86 -7.15 1.84 -11.89
N ARG A 87 -5.92 2.27 -12.18
CA ARG A 87 -4.81 1.32 -12.42
C ARG A 87 -4.46 0.50 -11.18
N ILE A 88 -4.58 1.11 -10.00
CA ILE A 88 -4.36 0.43 -8.72
C ILE A 88 -5.52 -0.50 -8.39
N VAL A 89 -6.76 -0.11 -8.71
CA VAL A 89 -7.93 -1.00 -8.62
C VAL A 89 -7.70 -2.26 -9.44
N GLU A 90 -7.22 -2.14 -10.68
CA GLU A 90 -6.89 -3.29 -11.52
C GLU A 90 -5.80 -4.19 -10.90
N ILE A 91 -4.74 -3.59 -10.35
CA ILE A 91 -3.64 -4.33 -9.69
C ILE A 91 -4.16 -5.09 -8.46
N LEU A 92 -4.91 -4.43 -7.58
CA LEU A 92 -5.40 -5.01 -6.33
C LEU A 92 -6.54 -6.03 -6.59
N ALA A 93 -7.46 -5.72 -7.51
CA ALA A 93 -8.53 -6.65 -7.91
C ALA A 93 -7.99 -7.85 -8.68
N GLY A 94 -6.91 -7.67 -9.45
CA GLY A 94 -6.23 -8.75 -10.18
C GLY A 94 -5.71 -9.87 -9.28
N LYS A 95 -5.35 -9.58 -8.02
CA LYS A 95 -5.02 -10.61 -7.03
C LYS A 95 -6.22 -11.41 -6.53
N GLY A 96 -7.44 -10.89 -6.62
CA GLY A 96 -8.66 -11.67 -6.38
C GLY A 96 -8.85 -12.81 -7.39
N ASN A 97 -8.31 -12.66 -8.61
CA ASN A 97 -8.35 -13.68 -9.66
C ASN A 97 -7.20 -14.69 -9.62
N LEU A 98 -6.17 -14.49 -8.80
CA LEU A 98 -5.09 -15.48 -8.60
C LEU A 98 -5.47 -16.59 -7.60
N ILE A 99 -6.60 -16.46 -6.88
CA ILE A 99 -7.11 -17.46 -5.92
C ILE A 99 -8.24 -18.32 -6.52
N LEU A 100 -8.68 -18.04 -7.75
CA LEU A 100 -9.77 -18.77 -8.45
C LEU A 100 -9.31 -19.48 -9.73
N ARG A 101 -8.02 -19.80 -9.86
CA ARG A 101 -7.57 -20.76 -10.86
C ARG A 101 -7.30 -22.10 -10.19
N GLU A 102 -8.35 -22.93 -10.33
CA GLU A 102 -8.43 -24.39 -10.16
C GLU A 102 -8.57 -24.92 -8.72
#